data_AF-A0A962X3B7-F1
#
_entry.id   AF-A0A962X3B7-F1
#
_cell.length_a   1.000
_cell.length_b   1.000
_cell.length_c   1.000
_cell.angle_alpha   90.00
_cell.angle_beta   90.00
_cell.angle_gamma   90.00
#
_symmetry.space_group_name_H-M   'P 1'
#
loop_
_entity.id
_entity.type
_entity.pdbx_description
1 polymer ?
#
loop_
_entity_poly.entity_id
_entity_poly.type
_entity_poly.pdbx_seq_one_letter_code
_entity_poly.pdbx_strand_id
1 'polypeptide(L)'
;MPVMGITRIANVTGLDCTGIPVVMVARPNSRSISVFQGKGVTLEAAMASGLMEAVESYHAETITKPLTFASYEELRYTHRVLHPAALPKSPDSLFHPTQPLLWIESYDLLN
;
A
#
# COMPACT_ATOMS: atom_id res chain seq x y z
N MET A 1 -10.16 -13.46 7.65
CA MET A 1 -10.77 -12.39 6.85
C MET A 1 -10.81 -12.81 5.38
N PRO A 2 -11.77 -13.68 4.99
CA PRO A 2 -11.78 -14.29 3.65
C PRO A 2 -11.92 -13.27 2.51
N VAL A 3 -12.70 -12.20 2.75
CA VAL A 3 -12.94 -11.11 1.79
C VAL A 3 -11.65 -10.47 1.28
N MET A 4 -10.63 -10.39 2.13
CA MET A 4 -9.33 -9.80 1.78
C MET A 4 -8.29 -10.85 1.38
N GLY A 5 -8.70 -12.12 1.20
CA GLY A 5 -7.80 -13.22 0.81
C GLY A 5 -6.85 -13.71 1.91
N ILE A 6 -6.92 -13.15 3.12
CA ILE A 6 -6.09 -13.56 4.27
C ILE A 6 -6.61 -14.88 4.78
N THR A 7 -5.74 -15.89 4.78
CA THR A 7 -6.23 -17.25 4.96
C THR A 7 -5.35 -18.10 5.89
N ARG A 8 -4.18 -17.60 6.35
CA ARG A 8 -3.42 -18.13 7.52
C ARG A 8 -2.57 -17.03 8.16
N ILE A 9 -2.31 -17.19 9.45
CA ILE A 9 -1.32 -16.45 10.24
C ILE A 9 -0.45 -17.50 10.94
N ALA A 10 0.87 -17.34 10.91
CA ALA A 10 1.78 -18.27 11.58
C ALA A 10 2.79 -17.50 12.44
N ASN A 11 2.97 -17.97 13.68
CA ASN A 11 3.99 -17.44 14.58
C ASN A 11 5.36 -18.01 14.18
N VAL A 12 6.29 -17.12 13.86
CA VAL A 12 7.65 -17.45 13.43
C VAL A 12 8.71 -16.91 14.39
N THR A 13 8.31 -16.44 15.58
CA THR A 13 9.20 -15.90 16.62
C THR A 13 10.38 -16.83 16.92
N GLY A 14 10.15 -18.14 16.96
CA GLY A 14 11.18 -19.13 17.27
C GLY A 14 12.22 -19.36 16.16
N LEU A 15 12.13 -18.65 15.03
CA LEU A 15 13.13 -18.72 13.96
C LEU A 15 14.32 -17.79 14.19
N ASP A 16 14.23 -16.87 15.16
CA ASP A 16 15.35 -16.01 15.58
C ASP A 16 15.66 -16.14 17.08
N CYS A 17 16.64 -15.38 17.57
CA CYS A 17 17.07 -15.35 18.97
C CYS A 17 16.77 -14.02 19.69
N THR A 18 15.99 -13.12 19.08
CA THR A 18 15.71 -11.79 19.64
C THR A 18 14.64 -11.83 20.74
N GLY A 19 13.79 -12.85 20.73
CA GLY A 19 12.66 -12.98 21.63
C GLY A 19 11.51 -12.02 21.35
N ILE A 20 11.58 -11.25 20.25
CA ILE A 20 10.52 -10.34 19.83
C ILE A 20 9.45 -11.13 19.06
N PRO A 21 8.17 -11.06 19.44
CA PRO A 21 7.10 -11.70 18.68
C PRO A 21 7.05 -11.26 17.21
N VAL A 22 7.15 -12.23 16.30
CA VAL A 22 7.03 -12.05 14.85
C VAL A 22 6.08 -13.11 14.26
N VAL A 23 5.21 -12.68 13.35
CA VAL A 23 4.27 -13.52 12.62
C VAL A 23 4.35 -13.29 11.12
N MET A 24 3.96 -14.28 10.34
CA MET A 24 3.70 -14.17 8.91
C MET A 24 2.19 -14.28 8.62
N VAL A 25 1.67 -13.45 7.71
CA VAL A 25 0.27 -13.43 7.28
C VAL A 25 0.18 -13.70 5.78
N ALA A 26 -0.52 -14.76 5.39
CA ALA A 26 -0.55 -15.22 4.01
C ALA A 26 -1.84 -14.77 3.27
N ARG A 27 -1.66 -14.11 2.11
CA ARG A 27 -2.66 -13.78 1.07
C ARG A 27 -2.20 -14.33 -0.31
N PRO A 28 -2.38 -15.63 -0.61
CA PRO A 28 -1.79 -16.29 -1.78
C PRO A 28 -2.02 -15.59 -3.12
N ASN A 29 -3.22 -15.02 -3.33
CA ASN A 29 -3.62 -14.35 -4.58
C ASN A 29 -3.60 -12.82 -4.48
N SER A 30 -2.71 -12.23 -3.67
CA SER A 30 -2.48 -10.78 -3.68
C SER A 30 -1.91 -10.32 -5.03
N ARG A 31 -2.13 -9.06 -5.40
CA ARG A 31 -1.59 -8.50 -6.65
C ARG A 31 -0.10 -8.10 -6.53
N SER A 32 0.35 -7.71 -5.35
CA SER A 32 1.72 -7.28 -5.07
C SER A 32 2.56 -8.40 -4.46
N ILE A 33 2.30 -8.80 -3.21
CA ILE A 33 3.05 -9.86 -2.51
C ILE A 33 2.11 -10.78 -1.72
N SER A 34 2.49 -12.05 -1.59
CA SER A 34 1.60 -13.06 -0.99
C SER A 34 1.77 -13.26 0.52
N VAL A 35 2.81 -12.68 1.13
CA VAL A 35 3.12 -12.83 2.56
C VAL A 35 3.49 -11.47 3.15
N PHE A 36 2.85 -11.15 4.27
CA PHE A 36 3.02 -9.92 5.03
C PHE A 36 3.60 -10.24 6.40
N GLN A 37 4.37 -9.32 6.97
CA GLN A 37 5.04 -9.56 8.25
C GLN A 37 4.38 -8.75 9.36
N GLY A 38 4.25 -9.36 10.52
CA GLY A 38 3.73 -8.71 11.72
C GLY A 38 4.72 -8.80 12.85
N LYS A 39 4.93 -7.70 13.57
CA LYS A 39 5.81 -7.66 14.74
C LYS A 39 5.18 -6.87 15.87
N GLY A 40 5.54 -7.19 17.10
CA GLY A 40 5.02 -6.48 18.26
C GLY A 40 5.67 -6.92 19.56
N VAL A 41 5.47 -6.15 20.62
CA VAL A 41 5.97 -6.47 21.96
C VAL A 41 5.21 -7.66 22.60
N THR A 42 4.02 -7.97 22.10
CA THR A 42 3.27 -9.19 22.42
C THR A 42 2.88 -9.93 21.14
N LEU A 43 2.51 -11.20 21.26
CA LEU A 43 2.05 -12.00 20.11
C LEU A 43 0.78 -11.39 19.49
N GLU A 44 -0.15 -10.90 20.30
CA GLU A 44 -1.38 -10.24 19.84
C GLU A 44 -1.05 -8.98 19.04
N ALA A 45 -0.09 -8.17 19.51
CA ALA A 45 0.37 -6.98 18.79
C ALA A 45 1.04 -7.36 17.45
N ALA A 46 1.85 -8.43 17.42
CA ALA A 46 2.44 -8.94 16.19
C ALA A 46 1.38 -9.43 15.20
N MET A 47 0.37 -10.17 15.67
CA MET A 47 -0.76 -10.62 14.87
C MET A 47 -1.56 -9.44 14.30
N ALA A 48 -1.86 -8.43 15.13
CA ALA A 48 -2.55 -7.23 14.70
C ALA A 48 -1.72 -6.47 13.64
N SER A 49 -0.42 -6.29 13.88
CA SER A 49 0.51 -5.65 12.93
C SER A 49 0.50 -6.33 11.57
N GLY A 50 0.70 -7.66 11.51
CA GLY A 50 0.77 -8.37 10.24
C GLY A 50 -0.58 -8.43 9.53
N LEU A 51 -1.67 -8.51 10.30
CA LEU A 51 -3.02 -8.44 9.73
C LEU A 51 -3.26 -7.06 9.11
N MET A 52 -2.93 -5.99 9.81
CA MET A 52 -3.14 -4.62 9.33
C MET A 52 -2.29 -4.29 8.10
N GLU A 53 -1.05 -4.80 8.03
CA GLU A 53 -0.20 -4.67 6.83
C GLU A 53 -0.86 -5.37 5.62
N ALA A 54 -1.37 -6.59 5.81
CA ALA A 54 -2.06 -7.33 4.76
C ALA A 54 -3.36 -6.63 4.30
N VAL A 55 -4.07 -5.99 5.23
CA VAL A 55 -5.29 -5.19 4.97
C VAL A 55 -4.95 -3.90 4.24
N GLU A 56 -3.89 -3.19 4.62
CA GLU A 56 -3.42 -1.97 3.95
C GLU A 56 -3.10 -2.28 2.47
N SER A 57 -2.30 -3.31 2.23
CA SER A 57 -1.96 -3.74 0.87
C SER A 57 -3.20 -4.15 0.07
N TYR A 58 -4.18 -4.85 0.66
CA TYR A 58 -5.44 -5.19 -0.03
C TYR A 58 -6.15 -3.93 -0.56
N HIS A 59 -6.24 -2.88 0.25
CA HIS A 59 -6.89 -1.64 -0.14
C HIS A 59 -6.08 -0.86 -1.18
N ALA A 60 -4.75 -0.86 -1.08
CA ALA A 60 -3.88 -0.27 -2.09
C ALA A 60 -4.01 -0.97 -3.45
N GLU A 61 -4.22 -2.29 -3.46
CA GLU A 61 -4.44 -3.10 -4.65
C GLU A 61 -5.86 -3.02 -5.21
N THR A 62 -6.83 -2.57 -4.40
CA THR A 62 -8.27 -2.61 -4.69
C THR A 62 -8.89 -1.23 -4.53
N ILE A 63 -8.42 -0.28 -5.34
CA ILE A 63 -8.94 1.09 -5.35
C ILE A 63 -10.38 1.09 -5.88
N THR A 64 -11.33 1.49 -5.02
CA THR A 64 -12.75 1.64 -5.35
C THR A 64 -13.17 3.11 -5.52
N LYS A 65 -12.27 4.05 -5.20
CA LYS A 65 -12.51 5.49 -5.37
C LYS A 65 -12.48 5.86 -6.86
N PRO A 66 -13.23 6.90 -7.27
CA PRO A 66 -13.17 7.42 -8.62
C PRO A 66 -11.75 7.80 -9.02
N LEU A 67 -11.37 7.42 -10.24
CA LEU A 67 -10.11 7.80 -10.86
C LEU A 67 -10.39 8.64 -12.09
N THR A 68 -9.57 9.67 -12.31
CA THR A 68 -9.63 10.51 -13.51
C THR A 68 -8.48 10.13 -14.43
N PHE A 69 -8.78 9.73 -15.66
CA PHE A 69 -7.75 9.45 -16.66
C PHE A 69 -7.46 10.69 -17.50
N ALA A 70 -6.32 11.34 -17.24
CA ALA A 70 -5.90 12.57 -17.89
C ALA A 70 -4.39 12.80 -17.72
N SER A 71 -3.82 13.71 -18.49
CA SER A 71 -2.45 14.17 -18.33
C SER A 71 -2.35 15.28 -17.28
N TYR A 72 -1.13 15.56 -16.80
CA TYR A 72 -0.90 16.70 -15.90
C TYR A 72 -1.26 18.02 -16.58
N GLU A 73 -0.90 18.18 -17.86
CA GLU A 73 -1.20 19.38 -18.65
C GLU A 73 -2.70 19.63 -18.79
N GLU A 74 -3.54 18.60 -18.91
CA GLU A 74 -4.99 18.80 -18.96
C GLU A 74 -5.56 19.25 -17.61
N LEU A 75 -5.10 18.66 -16.51
CA LEU A 75 -5.68 18.90 -15.19
C LEU A 75 -5.18 20.19 -14.53
N ARG A 76 -3.94 20.63 -14.79
CA ARG A 76 -3.33 21.81 -14.13
C ARG A 76 -4.10 23.13 -14.31
N TYR A 77 -4.93 23.24 -15.35
CA TYR A 77 -5.72 24.45 -15.63
C TYR A 77 -7.10 24.45 -14.94
N THR A 78 -7.56 23.29 -14.46
CA THR A 78 -8.91 23.11 -13.90
C THR A 78 -8.90 22.66 -12.44
N HIS A 79 -7.81 22.05 -11.96
CA HIS A 79 -7.68 21.49 -10.63
C HIS A 79 -6.37 21.91 -9.96
N ARG A 80 -6.32 21.87 -8.63
CA ARG A 80 -5.05 21.91 -7.89
C ARG A 80 -4.40 20.53 -7.95
N VAL A 81 -3.36 20.39 -8.76
CA VAL A 81 -2.71 19.09 -9.02
C VAL A 81 -1.28 19.08 -8.52
N LEU A 82 -0.90 18.03 -7.79
CA LEU A 82 0.49 17.79 -7.43
C LEU A 82 1.30 17.46 -8.68
N HIS A 83 2.33 18.26 -8.98
CA HIS A 83 3.23 17.97 -10.09
C HIS A 83 4.08 16.72 -9.75
N PRO A 84 4.05 15.62 -10.53
CA PRO A 84 4.75 14.38 -10.17
C PRO A 84 6.27 14.52 -10.01
N ALA A 85 6.90 15.48 -10.69
CA ALA A 85 8.32 15.80 -10.47
C ALA A 85 8.67 16.33 -9.06
N ALA A 86 7.68 16.69 -8.22
CA ALA A 86 7.88 17.02 -6.80
C ALA A 86 7.97 15.78 -5.90
N LEU A 87 7.60 14.60 -6.42
CA LEU A 87 7.75 13.32 -5.73
C LEU A 87 9.18 12.77 -5.91
N PRO A 88 9.62 11.85 -5.04
CA PRO A 88 10.88 11.13 -5.23
C PRO A 88 10.95 10.48 -6.62
N LYS A 89 12.04 10.74 -7.34
CA LYS A 89 12.22 10.27 -8.71
C LYS A 89 12.76 8.84 -8.73
N SER A 90 12.16 8.00 -9.56
CA SER A 90 12.80 6.75 -10.00
C SER A 90 13.61 7.04 -11.27
N PRO A 91 14.83 6.48 -11.43
CA PRO A 91 15.60 6.62 -12.67
C PRO A 91 14.84 6.12 -13.90
N ASP A 92 13.93 5.16 -13.73
CA ASP A 92 13.11 4.59 -14.79
C ASP A 92 11.72 5.26 -14.90
N SER A 93 11.59 6.51 -14.45
CA SER A 93 10.32 7.22 -14.51
C SER A 93 9.91 7.48 -15.97
N LEU A 94 8.76 6.93 -16.35
CA LEU A 94 8.12 7.19 -17.64
C LEU A 94 7.18 8.40 -17.57
N PHE A 95 7.29 9.26 -16.55
CA PHE A 95 6.39 10.41 -16.43
C PHE A 95 6.68 11.46 -17.50
N HIS A 96 5.65 11.84 -18.25
CA HIS A 96 5.67 13.00 -19.13
C HIS A 96 4.43 13.89 -18.84
N PRO A 97 4.54 15.23 -18.80
CA PRO A 97 3.41 16.10 -18.46
C PRO A 97 2.17 15.96 -19.35
N THR A 98 2.36 15.55 -20.60
CA THR A 98 1.27 15.31 -21.57
C THR A 98 0.84 13.85 -21.65
N GLN A 99 1.49 12.94 -20.92
CA GLN A 99 1.09 11.53 -20.90
C GLN A 99 -0.09 11.33 -19.95
N PRO A 100 -1.21 10.74 -20.41
CA PRO A 100 -2.33 10.44 -19.54
C PRO A 100 -1.97 9.38 -18.49
N LEU A 101 -2.41 9.62 -17.26
CA LEU A 101 -2.28 8.74 -16.09
C LEU A 101 -3.61 8.69 -15.33
N LEU A 102 -3.73 7.74 -14.41
CA LEU A 102 -4.84 7.71 -13.46
C LEU A 102 -4.52 8.61 -12.27
N TRP A 103 -5.38 9.60 -12.06
CA TRP A 103 -5.34 10.54 -10.95
C TRP A 103 -6.44 10.21 -9.94
N ILE A 104 -6.17 10.44 -8.67
CA ILE A 104 -7.12 10.28 -7.58
C ILE A 104 -7.17 11.56 -6.75
N GLU A 105 -8.35 11.95 -6.30
CA GLU A 105 -8.52 13.07 -5.39
C GLU A 105 -7.90 12.78 -4.02
N SER A 106 -7.22 13.77 -3.46
CA SER A 106 -6.59 13.70 -2.14
C SER A 106 -6.86 14.97 -1.34
N TYR A 107 -6.65 14.87 -0.03
CA TYR A 107 -6.76 15.98 0.90
C TYR A 107 -5.36 16.35 1.39
N ASP A 108 -5.02 17.62 1.28
CA ASP A 108 -3.84 18.20 1.93
C ASP A 108 -4.23 18.47 3.39
N LEU A 109 -3.60 17.78 4.34
CA LEU A 109 -3.98 17.90 5.77
C LEU A 109 -3.32 19.10 6.46
N LEU A 110 -2.40 19.80 5.77
CA LEU A 110 -1.68 20.95 6.32
C LEU A 110 -2.25 22.30 5.87
N ASN A 111 -3.10 22.31 4.83
CA ASN A 111 -3.68 23.51 4.23
C ASN A 111 -5.21 23.37 4.15
#